data_AF-A0A562SK58-F1
#
_entry.id   AF-A0A562SK58-F1
#
_cell.length_a   1.000
_cell.length_b   1.000
_cell.length_c   1.000
_cell.angle_alpha   90.00
_cell.angle_beta   90.00
_cell.angle_gamma   90.00
#
_symmetry.space_group_name_H-M   'P 1'
#
loop_
_entity.id
_entity.type
_entity.pdbx_description
1 polymer ?
#
loop_
_entity_poly.entity_id
_entity_poly.type
_entity_poly.pdbx_seq_one_letter_code
_entity_poly.pdbx_strand_id
1 'polypeptide(L)'
;MENNDTIFSDIQKSETEASYFKKFSASLIDWIFELALIFSSYIFLPRSIILEISDSDSILRFFIILIFIILYRLVCLLLFNKTIGMGLLRLKYLNSSLQPLSVKEKIIASFAPKVSDIKTYNNG
;
A
#
# COMPACT_ATOMS: atom_id res chain seq x y z
N MET A 1 -20.74 32.83 30.54
CA MET A 1 -19.92 31.66 30.88
C MET A 1 -19.44 31.08 29.57
N GLU A 2 -18.26 31.51 29.14
CA GLU A 2 -17.60 31.01 27.92
C GLU A 2 -17.16 29.58 28.16
N ASN A 3 -17.58 28.69 27.27
CA ASN A 3 -17.37 27.26 27.40
C ASN A 3 -15.99 26.90 26.82
N ASN A 4 -15.05 26.57 27.71
CA ASN A 4 -13.63 26.24 27.46
C ASN A 4 -13.40 24.92 26.68
N ASP A 5 -14.39 24.42 25.94
CA ASP A 5 -14.34 23.10 25.29
C ASP A 5 -13.61 23.10 23.93
N THR A 6 -13.25 24.27 23.40
CA THR A 6 -12.56 24.40 22.09
C THR A 6 -11.03 24.34 22.18
N ILE A 7 -10.44 24.42 23.37
CA ILE A 7 -8.97 24.41 23.50
C ILE A 7 -8.39 23.00 23.34
N PHE A 8 -9.19 21.95 23.61
CA PHE A 8 -8.75 20.55 23.53
C PHE A 8 -8.97 19.90 22.15
N SER A 9 -9.70 20.53 21.22
CA SER A 9 -9.82 20.02 19.84
C SER A 9 -8.57 20.28 18.98
N ASP A 10 -7.69 21.18 19.43
CA ASP A 10 -6.47 21.59 18.71
C ASP A 10 -5.21 20.81 19.13
N ILE A 11 -5.35 19.79 19.99
CA ILE A 11 -4.31 18.74 20.09
C ILE A 11 -4.47 17.82 18.87
N GLN A 12 -4.34 18.41 17.68
CA GLN A 12 -4.12 17.72 16.43
C GLN A 12 -2.85 16.90 16.68
N LYS A 13 -3.00 15.60 16.97
CA LYS A 13 -1.87 14.65 17.14
C LYS A 13 -0.89 14.97 16.03
N SER A 14 0.28 15.53 16.38
CA SER A 14 1.25 15.89 15.36
C SER A 14 1.59 14.61 14.62
N GLU A 15 1.18 14.51 13.35
CA GLU A 15 1.37 13.31 12.55
C GLU A 15 2.88 13.07 12.46
N THR A 16 3.37 12.07 13.19
CA THR A 16 4.80 11.75 13.20
C THR A 16 5.11 10.88 12.00
N GLU A 17 6.06 11.32 11.19
CA GLU A 17 6.52 10.52 10.07
C GLU A 17 7.05 9.17 10.58
N ALA A 18 6.68 8.09 9.89
CA ALA A 18 7.11 6.77 10.29
C ALA A 18 8.63 6.63 10.16
N SER A 19 9.26 5.98 11.14
CA SER A 19 10.70 5.71 11.06
C SER A 19 11.02 4.85 9.84
N TYR A 20 12.23 5.02 9.30
CA TYR A 20 12.69 4.25 8.14
C TYR A 20 12.53 2.73 8.36
N PHE A 21 12.88 2.25 9.56
CA PHE A 21 12.74 0.85 9.92
C PHE A 21 11.29 0.36 9.84
N LYS A 22 10.32 1.12 10.39
CA LYS A 22 8.89 0.76 10.29
C LYS A 22 8.41 0.72 8.84
N LYS A 23 8.79 1.71 8.02
CA LYS A 23 8.43 1.74 6.59
C LYS A 23 9.00 0.53 5.84
N PHE A 24 10.25 0.17 6.15
CA PHE A 24 10.90 -1.01 5.58
C PHE A 24 10.19 -2.30 6.00
N SER A 25 9.91 -2.48 7.29
CA SER A 25 9.17 -3.64 7.78
C SER A 25 7.77 -3.75 7.16
N ALA A 26 7.06 -2.64 6.95
CA ALA A 26 5.75 -2.65 6.30
C ALA A 26 5.86 -3.15 4.86
N SER A 27 6.87 -2.64 4.13
CA SER A 27 7.15 -3.04 2.76
C SER A 27 7.54 -4.52 2.67
N LEU A 28 8.33 -5.02 3.62
CA LEU A 28 8.72 -6.43 3.69
C LEU A 28 7.50 -7.34 3.91
N ILE A 29 6.59 -6.94 4.80
CA ILE A 29 5.35 -7.68 5.03
C ILE A 29 4.49 -7.69 3.75
N ASP A 30 4.35 -6.55 3.08
CA ASP A 30 3.63 -6.48 1.82
C ASP A 30 4.24 -7.39 0.75
N TRP A 31 5.58 -7.46 0.65
CA TRP A 31 6.25 -8.38 -0.27
C TRP A 31 5.96 -9.85 0.05
N ILE A 32 5.88 -10.22 1.33
CA ILE A 32 5.50 -11.58 1.73
C ILE A 32 4.07 -11.89 1.26
N PHE A 33 3.14 -10.95 1.43
CA PHE A 33 1.76 -11.11 0.95
C PHE A 33 1.67 -11.17 -0.58
N GLU A 34 2.40 -10.32 -1.29
CA GLU A 34 2.49 -10.30 -2.75
C GLU A 34 3.02 -11.65 -3.28
N LEU A 35 4.09 -12.18 -2.67
CA LEU A 35 4.64 -13.50 -3.02
C LEU A 35 3.66 -14.64 -2.70
N ALA A 36 3.01 -14.60 -1.54
CA ALA A 36 2.00 -15.58 -1.18
C ALA A 36 0.82 -15.57 -2.17
N LEU A 37 0.43 -14.39 -2.67
CA LEU A 37 -0.62 -14.23 -3.66
C LEU A 37 -0.21 -14.78 -5.02
N ILE A 38 1.02 -14.54 -5.47
CA ILE A 38 1.58 -15.13 -6.70
C ILE A 38 1.68 -16.66 -6.58
N PHE A 39 2.16 -17.16 -5.45
CA PHE A 39 2.24 -18.61 -5.22
C PHE A 39 0.86 -19.26 -5.17
N SER A 40 -0.10 -18.60 -4.51
CA SER A 40 -1.50 -19.03 -4.49
C SER A 40 -2.08 -19.06 -5.90
N SER A 41 -1.88 -18.00 -6.71
CA SER A 41 -2.37 -17.98 -8.09
C SER A 41 -1.76 -19.10 -8.92
N TYR A 42 -0.48 -19.42 -8.75
CA TYR A 42 0.16 -20.58 -9.40
C TYR A 42 -0.50 -21.92 -9.02
N ILE A 43 -0.94 -22.10 -7.78
CA ILE A 43 -1.62 -23.34 -7.35
C ILE A 43 -3.05 -23.43 -7.89
N PHE A 44 -3.78 -22.31 -7.89
CA PHE A 44 -5.21 -22.30 -8.24
C PHE A 44 -5.48 -22.09 -9.73
N LEU A 45 -4.51 -21.61 -10.51
CA LEU A 45 -4.67 -21.45 -11.96
C LEU A 45 -4.70 -22.81 -12.67
N PRO A 46 -5.57 -22.98 -13.68
CA PRO A 46 -5.54 -24.14 -14.57
C PRO A 46 -4.16 -24.34 -15.19
N ARG A 47 -3.72 -25.60 -15.29
CA ARG A 47 -2.41 -25.95 -15.89
C ARG A 47 -2.21 -25.39 -17.30
N SER A 48 -3.26 -25.28 -18.10
CA SER A 48 -3.18 -24.70 -19.45
C SER A 48 -2.65 -23.27 -19.42
N ILE A 49 -3.17 -22.43 -18.53
CA ILE A 49 -2.74 -21.04 -18.38
C ILE A 49 -1.31 -20.97 -17.85
N ILE A 50 -0.95 -21.83 -16.89
CA ILE A 50 0.42 -21.87 -16.35
C ILE A 50 1.43 -22.22 -17.44
N LEU A 51 1.12 -23.18 -18.30
CA LEU A 51 1.98 -23.58 -19.41
C LEU A 51 2.10 -22.46 -20.45
N GLU A 52 1.01 -21.80 -20.82
CA GLU A 52 1.05 -20.64 -21.73
C GLU A 52 1.93 -19.51 -21.16
N ILE A 53 1.81 -19.21 -19.86
CA ILE A 53 2.66 -18.21 -19.19
C ILE A 53 4.12 -18.69 -19.13
N SER A 54 4.35 -19.98 -18.90
CA SER A 54 5.69 -20.56 -18.85
C SER A 54 6.37 -20.55 -20.21
N ASP A 55 5.63 -20.76 -21.29
CA ASP A 55 6.17 -20.77 -22.66
C ASP A 55 6.29 -19.36 -23.25
N SER A 56 5.64 -18.37 -22.64
CA SER A 56 5.74 -16.97 -23.02
C SER A 56 7.12 -16.36 -22.79
N ASP A 57 7.40 -15.25 -23.47
CA ASP A 57 8.64 -14.48 -23.29
C ASP A 57 8.87 -14.06 -21.83
N SER A 58 10.14 -14.03 -21.43
CA SER A 58 10.58 -13.57 -20.09
C SER A 58 10.03 -12.19 -19.73
N ILE A 59 9.91 -11.31 -20.73
CA ILE A 59 9.36 -9.96 -20.56
C ILE A 59 7.87 -10.02 -20.20
N LEU A 60 7.08 -10.87 -20.88
CA LEU A 60 5.66 -11.01 -20.60
C LEU A 60 5.42 -11.58 -19.20
N ARG A 61 6.20 -12.59 -18.79
CA ARG A 61 6.17 -13.14 -17.42
C ARG A 61 6.44 -12.07 -16.37
N PHE A 62 7.43 -11.20 -16.60
CA PHE A 62 7.72 -10.08 -15.70
C PHE A 62 6.54 -9.11 -15.60
N PHE A 63 5.91 -8.75 -16.73
CA PHE A 63 4.72 -7.90 -16.72
C PHE A 63 3.55 -8.50 -15.94
N ILE A 64 3.32 -9.81 -16.05
CA ILE A 64 2.27 -10.51 -15.29
C ILE A 64 2.53 -10.36 -13.79
N ILE A 65 3.76 -10.63 -13.33
CA ILE A 65 4.14 -10.47 -11.90
C ILE A 65 3.92 -9.02 -11.44
N LEU A 66 4.38 -8.05 -12.25
CA LEU A 66 4.24 -6.63 -11.95
C LEU A 66 2.77 -6.21 -11.84
N ILE A 67 1.89 -6.71 -12.72
CA ILE A 67 0.45 -6.48 -12.67
C ILE A 67 -0.14 -7.03 -11.37
N PHE A 68 0.24 -8.24 -10.95
CA PHE A 68 -0.22 -8.80 -9.67
C PHE A 68 0.14 -7.93 -8.47
N ILE A 69 1.38 -7.44 -8.42
CA ILE A 69 1.87 -6.56 -7.35
C ILE A 69 1.08 -5.24 -7.33
N ILE A 70 0.92 -4.60 -8.50
CA ILE A 70 0.21 -3.32 -8.61
C ILE A 70 -1.27 -3.49 -8.26
N LEU A 71 -1.92 -4.55 -8.76
CA LEU A 71 -3.32 -4.83 -8.47
C LEU A 71 -3.55 -5.04 -6.98
N TYR A 72 -2.71 -5.84 -6.31
CA TYR A 72 -2.78 -6.01 -4.86
C TYR A 72 -2.74 -4.66 -4.13
N ARG A 73 -1.72 -3.82 -4.43
CA ARG A 73 -1.57 -2.51 -3.79
C ARG A 73 -2.76 -1.59 -4.08
N LEU A 74 -3.22 -1.56 -5.34
CA LEU A 74 -4.34 -0.74 -5.76
C LEU A 74 -5.61 -1.13 -5.01
N VAL A 75 -5.93 -2.42 -4.95
CA VAL A 75 -7.11 -2.94 -4.23
C VAL A 75 -7.04 -2.57 -2.75
N CYS A 76 -5.89 -2.79 -2.10
CA CYS A 76 -5.72 -2.43 -0.69
C CYS A 76 -5.88 -0.91 -0.44
N LEU A 77 -5.28 -0.07 -1.29
CA LEU A 77 -5.36 1.39 -1.14
C LEU A 77 -6.77 1.91 -1.41
N LEU A 78 -7.47 1.37 -2.40
CA LEU A 78 -8.85 1.77 -2.71
C LEU A 78 -9.80 1.41 -1.56
N LEU A 79 -9.71 0.19 -1.02
CA LEU A 79 -10.62 -0.30 0.02
C LEU A 79 -10.27 0.21 1.43
N PHE A 80 -8.98 0.25 1.79
CA PHE A 80 -8.55 0.47 3.17
C PHE A 80 -7.70 1.72 3.39
N ASN A 81 -7.37 2.48 2.33
CA ASN A 81 -6.41 3.60 2.36
C ASN A 81 -4.98 3.21 2.81
N LYS A 82 -4.68 1.92 2.90
CA LYS A 82 -3.42 1.37 3.40
C LYS A 82 -3.21 -0.04 2.84
N THR A 83 -1.95 -0.47 2.75
CA THR A 83 -1.61 -1.86 2.44
C THR A 83 -1.72 -2.74 3.69
N ILE A 84 -1.64 -4.07 3.53
CA ILE A 84 -1.71 -5.00 4.67
C ILE A 84 -0.54 -4.76 5.62
N GLY A 85 0.69 -4.63 5.10
CA GLY A 85 1.88 -4.34 5.90
C GLY A 85 1.74 -3.05 6.70
N MET A 86 1.18 -2.01 6.08
CA MET A 86 0.87 -0.75 6.77
C MET A 86 -0.23 -0.92 7.82
N GLY A 87 -1.26 -1.71 7.53
CA GLY A 87 -2.31 -2.05 8.50
C GLY A 87 -1.74 -2.68 9.77
N LEU A 88 -0.84 -3.64 9.62
CA LEU A 88 -0.21 -4.38 10.73
C LEU A 88 0.71 -3.50 11.57
N LEU A 89 1.48 -2.60 10.93
CA LEU A 89 2.39 -1.69 11.64
C LEU A 89 1.75 -0.36 12.05
N ARG A 90 0.42 -0.23 11.92
CA ARG A 90 -0.34 0.99 12.20
C ARG A 90 0.27 2.19 11.47
N LEU A 91 0.43 2.08 10.16
CA LEU A 91 0.90 3.13 9.28
C LEU A 91 -0.22 3.57 8.35
N LYS A 92 -0.15 4.82 7.90
CA LYS A 92 -1.07 5.39 6.90
C LYS A 92 -0.33 6.26 5.91
N TYR A 93 -0.87 6.36 4.71
CA TYR A 93 -0.42 7.34 3.73
C TYR A 93 -1.19 8.64 3.92
N LEU A 94 -0.46 9.74 3.90
CA LEU A 94 -1.02 11.09 3.83
C LEU A 94 -0.33 11.86 2.70
N ASN A 95 -1.05 12.81 2.11
CA ASN A 95 -0.49 13.75 1.14
C ASN A 95 0.31 14.88 1.85
N SER A 96 0.85 15.82 1.08
CA SER A 96 1.60 16.98 1.60
C SER A 96 0.79 17.87 2.55
N SER A 97 -0.53 17.85 2.42
CA SER A 97 -1.47 18.58 3.29
C SER A 97 -1.90 17.77 4.52
N LEU A 98 -1.24 16.64 4.82
CA LEU A 98 -1.57 15.70 5.90
C LEU A 98 -2.99 15.13 5.83
N GLN A 99 -3.58 15.11 4.64
CA GLN A 99 -4.90 14.55 4.39
C GLN A 99 -4.80 13.13 3.81
N PRO A 100 -5.84 12.29 4.02
CA PRO A 100 -5.90 10.98 3.38
C PRO A 100 -5.87 11.11 1.85
N LEU A 101 -5.25 10.13 1.20
CA LEU A 101 -5.11 10.10 -0.26
C LEU A 101 -6.45 10.14 -0.99
N SER A 102 -6.55 11.04 -1.97
CA SER A 102 -7.61 11.02 -2.98
C SER A 102 -7.48 9.79 -3.89
N VAL A 103 -8.55 9.46 -4.63
CA VAL A 103 -8.56 8.29 -5.55
C VAL A 103 -7.42 8.35 -6.57
N LYS A 104 -7.11 9.55 -7.09
CA LYS A 104 -6.01 9.74 -8.05
C LYS A 104 -4.65 9.46 -7.40
N GLU A 105 -4.43 9.97 -6.19
CA GLU A 105 -3.18 9.75 -5.47
C GLU A 105 -3.03 8.28 -5.04
N LYS A 106 -4.12 7.58 -4.73
CA LYS A 106 -4.08 6.12 -4.47
C LYS A 106 -3.63 5.33 -5.69
N ILE A 107 -4.11 5.69 -6.88
CA ILE A 107 -3.66 5.07 -8.14
C ILE A 107 -2.17 5.36 -8.31
N ILE A 108 -1.73 6.61 -8.18
CA ILE A 108 -0.30 6.94 -8.31
C ILE A 108 0.54 6.17 -7.28
N ALA A 109 0.09 6.10 -6.03
CA ALA A 109 0.76 5.37 -4.96
C ALA A 109 0.81 3.85 -5.19
N SER A 110 -0.14 3.26 -5.91
CA SER A 110 -0.10 1.82 -6.22
C SER A 110 0.99 1.47 -7.23
N PHE A 111 1.24 2.34 -8.20
CA PHE A 111 2.31 2.17 -9.20
C PHE A 111 3.67 2.62 -8.66
N ALA A 112 3.68 3.77 -7.97
CA ALA A 112 4.88 4.48 -7.60
C ALA A 112 4.73 5.06 -6.18
N PRO A 113 4.81 4.21 -5.13
CA PRO A 113 4.60 4.62 -3.73
C PRO A 113 5.65 5.61 -3.20
N LYS A 114 6.71 5.86 -3.95
CA LYS A 114 7.79 6.83 -3.65
C LYS A 114 7.75 8.08 -4.54
N VAL A 115 6.77 8.21 -5.43
CA VAL A 115 6.66 9.33 -6.36
C VAL A 115 5.62 10.32 -5.84
N SER A 116 6.07 11.58 -5.71
CA SER A 116 5.34 12.75 -5.21
C SER A 116 4.98 12.68 -3.72
N ASP A 117 4.75 13.88 -3.15
CA ASP A 117 4.23 14.37 -1.84
C ASP A 117 3.53 13.43 -0.84
N ILE A 118 3.32 12.17 -1.20
CA ILE A 118 2.80 11.10 -0.38
C ILE A 118 3.88 10.62 0.59
N LYS A 119 3.60 10.75 1.88
CA LYS A 119 4.48 10.26 2.95
C LYS A 119 3.74 9.28 3.85
N THR A 120 4.51 8.42 4.51
CA THR A 120 3.97 7.44 5.46
C THR A 120 4.11 7.93 6.89
N TYR A 121 3.01 7.97 7.62
CA TYR A 121 2.91 8.46 8.99
C TYR A 121 2.49 7.35 9.95
N ASN A 122 2.84 7.49 11.23
CA ASN A 122 2.33 6.60 12.27
C ASN A 122 0.84 6.88 12.47
N ASN A 123 0.02 5.84 12.42
CA ASN A 123 -1.38 5.88 12.82
C ASN A 123 -1.43 5.63 14.34
N GLY A 124 -1.38 6.72 15.11
CA GLY A 124 -1.35 6.69 16.57
C GLY A 124 -2.70 6.43 17.21
#